data_AF-A0A6P7H0A6-F1
#
_entry.id   AF-A0A6P7H0A6-F1
#
_cell.length_a   1.000
_cell.length_b   1.000
_cell.length_c   1.000
_cell.angle_alpha   90.00
_cell.angle_beta   90.00
_cell.angle_gamma   90.00
#
_symmetry.space_group_name_H-M   'P 1'
#
loop_
_entity.id
_entity.type
_entity.pdbx_description
1 polymer ?
#
loop_
_entity_poly.entity_id
_entity_poly.type
_entity_poly.pdbx_seq_one_letter_code
_entity_poly.pdbx_strand_id
1 'polypeptide(L)'
;MKDWPAYIELKNKIDDFNETCPLLEMMANKAMKERHWKRLTNLTGYFFDIESPSFTLKNVMEAPLLKYKDDVEDICISAVKEKDIEAKLKQVIADWAIVELSFSNFKTRGELLLKGQETGEIITILEDSLMIMNSLLSNRYNAPFKKDIALWVHKLVDTSEILERWLIVQNLWVYLEAVFVGGDIARQLPAEAKRFSNIDKSWIKIMMRAHEIPNAVECCTGDETMGQLLPHLLEQLETCQKSLTGYLESKRLCFPRFFFISDPVLLEILGQSSDPTSIQGHLLSLFDAVCRVDFDEKKSDEIVAMNSDLGEKILFEKTVTCQGGVEIWLNHLLNAVRDTVKNVCAMQAQCFNDPEYDFISGFVHFCGQ
;
A
#
# COMPACT_ATOMS: atom_id res chain seq x y z
N MET A 1 -56.12 -48.42 39.63
CA MET A 1 -55.31 -47.25 40.03
C MET A 1 -54.95 -46.36 38.85
N LYS A 2 -54.62 -46.89 37.66
CA LYS A 2 -54.19 -46.06 36.51
C LYS A 2 -55.30 -45.18 35.89
N ASP A 3 -56.57 -45.51 36.12
CA ASP A 3 -57.72 -44.77 35.58
C ASP A 3 -58.37 -43.83 36.61
N TRP A 4 -57.76 -43.69 37.80
CA TRP A 4 -58.29 -42.79 38.83
C TRP A 4 -58.04 -41.33 38.42
N PRO A 5 -59.04 -40.43 38.55
CA PRO A 5 -58.88 -39.01 38.20
C PRO A 5 -57.66 -38.37 38.88
N ALA A 6 -57.43 -38.68 40.16
CA ALA A 6 -56.28 -38.18 40.91
C ALA A 6 -54.93 -38.71 40.40
N TYR A 7 -54.88 -39.95 39.90
CA TYR A 7 -53.67 -40.50 39.29
C TYR A 7 -53.38 -39.83 37.94
N ILE A 8 -54.41 -39.59 37.13
CA ILE A 8 -54.27 -38.91 35.83
C ILE A 8 -53.83 -37.46 36.03
N GLU A 9 -54.41 -36.75 36.99
CA GLU A 9 -54.01 -35.38 37.33
C GLU A 9 -52.56 -35.30 37.83
N LEU A 10 -52.15 -36.22 38.71
CA LEU A 10 -50.78 -36.28 39.20
C LEU A 10 -49.78 -36.63 38.10
N LYS A 11 -50.14 -37.58 37.22
CA LYS A 11 -49.33 -37.95 36.07
C LYS A 11 -49.12 -36.75 35.14
N ASN A 12 -50.19 -36.04 34.78
CA ASN A 12 -50.10 -34.85 33.93
C ASN A 12 -49.24 -33.75 34.57
N LYS A 13 -49.38 -33.51 35.88
CA LYS A 13 -48.50 -32.54 36.59
C LYS A 13 -47.02 -32.91 36.53
N ILE A 14 -46.71 -34.20 36.65
CA ILE A 14 -45.32 -34.69 36.56
C ILE A 14 -44.80 -34.59 35.13
N ASP A 15 -45.62 -34.97 34.14
CA ASP A 15 -45.26 -34.89 32.72
C ASP A 15 -45.03 -33.42 32.30
N ASP A 16 -45.94 -32.51 32.66
CA ASP A 16 -45.82 -31.06 32.43
C ASP A 16 -44.56 -30.49 33.11
N PHE A 17 -44.28 -30.88 34.36
CA PHE A 17 -43.08 -30.43 35.06
C PHE A 17 -41.80 -30.92 34.38
N ASN A 18 -41.75 -32.18 33.95
CA ASN A 18 -40.60 -32.73 33.22
C ASN A 18 -40.36 -31.99 31.90
N GLU A 19 -41.42 -31.58 31.19
CA GLU A 19 -41.28 -30.77 29.98
C GLU A 19 -40.90 -29.30 30.25
N THR A 20 -41.26 -28.77 31.42
CA THR A 20 -40.95 -27.38 31.80
C THR A 20 -39.52 -27.25 32.33
N CYS A 21 -38.96 -28.30 32.93
CA CYS A 21 -37.60 -28.30 33.50
C CYS A 21 -36.52 -27.81 32.52
N PRO A 22 -36.43 -28.31 31.27
CA PRO A 22 -35.47 -27.80 30.29
C PRO A 22 -35.64 -26.31 29.99
N LEU A 23 -36.88 -25.81 29.90
CA LEU A 23 -37.16 -24.38 29.70
C LEU A 23 -36.66 -23.55 30.86
N LEU A 24 -36.87 -24.02 32.10
CA LEU A 24 -36.40 -23.34 33.31
C LEU A 24 -34.87 -23.27 33.36
N GLU A 25 -34.18 -24.32 32.94
CA GLU A 25 -32.72 -24.33 32.83
C GLU A 25 -32.22 -23.30 31.80
N MET A 26 -32.89 -23.22 30.65
CA MET A 26 -32.57 -22.23 29.61
C MET A 26 -32.86 -20.79 30.08
N MET A 27 -33.98 -20.57 30.76
CA MET A 27 -34.36 -19.27 31.33
C MET A 27 -33.44 -18.83 32.48
N ALA A 28 -32.84 -19.78 33.21
CA ALA A 28 -31.86 -19.50 34.26
C ALA A 28 -30.47 -19.13 33.71
N ASN A 29 -30.25 -19.20 32.39
CA ASN A 29 -28.97 -18.87 31.79
C ASN A 29 -28.62 -17.40 32.01
N LYS A 30 -27.38 -17.13 32.46
CA LYS A 30 -26.85 -15.76 32.68
C LYS A 30 -26.80 -14.89 31.42
N ALA A 31 -27.00 -15.46 30.24
CA ALA A 31 -27.15 -14.73 28.98
C ALA A 31 -28.49 -13.98 28.89
N MET A 32 -29.50 -14.40 29.67
CA MET A 32 -30.78 -13.70 29.77
C MET A 32 -30.59 -12.29 30.32
N LYS A 33 -31.23 -11.33 29.66
CA LYS A 33 -31.15 -9.89 29.93
C LYS A 33 -32.56 -9.34 29.97
N GLU A 34 -32.74 -8.15 30.54
CA GLU A 34 -34.04 -7.48 30.69
C GLU A 34 -34.90 -7.49 29.41
N ARG A 35 -34.28 -7.29 28.23
CA ARG A 35 -34.96 -7.36 26.92
C ARG A 35 -35.57 -8.73 26.60
N HIS A 36 -34.93 -9.82 26.99
CA HIS A 36 -35.43 -11.17 26.81
C HIS A 36 -36.61 -11.44 27.73
N TRP A 37 -36.51 -11.00 28.98
CA TRP A 37 -37.58 -11.09 29.96
C TRP A 37 -38.81 -10.26 29.57
N LYS A 38 -38.61 -9.06 29.01
CA LYS A 38 -39.70 -8.27 28.42
C LYS A 38 -40.39 -9.00 27.26
N ARG A 39 -39.63 -9.67 26.39
CA ARG A 39 -40.19 -10.52 25.32
C ARG A 39 -41.01 -11.67 25.89
N LEU A 40 -40.52 -12.34 26.93
CA LEU A 40 -41.25 -13.41 27.62
C LEU A 40 -42.54 -12.92 28.29
N THR A 41 -42.51 -11.75 28.95
CA THR A 41 -43.71 -11.14 29.54
C THR A 41 -44.76 -10.80 28.49
N ASN A 42 -44.35 -10.23 27.36
CA ASN A 42 -45.26 -9.91 26.26
C ASN A 42 -45.87 -11.17 25.62
N LEU A 43 -45.10 -12.25 25.53
CA LEU A 43 -45.53 -13.53 24.95
C LEU A 43 -46.50 -14.28 25.86
N THR A 44 -46.15 -14.40 27.15
CA THR A 44 -46.90 -15.19 28.13
C THR A 44 -48.07 -14.44 28.76
N GLY A 45 -48.07 -13.10 28.66
CA GLY A 45 -49.00 -12.23 29.38
C GLY A 45 -48.76 -12.20 30.90
N TYR A 46 -47.65 -12.76 31.37
CA TYR A 46 -47.29 -12.83 32.79
C TYR A 46 -46.11 -11.92 33.09
N PHE A 47 -46.24 -11.11 34.14
CA PHE A 47 -45.18 -10.19 34.56
C PHE A 47 -44.13 -10.93 35.39
N PHE A 48 -42.89 -10.98 34.90
CA PHE A 48 -41.77 -11.57 35.63
C PHE A 48 -41.02 -10.47 36.40
N ASP A 49 -41.18 -10.46 37.72
CA ASP A 49 -40.51 -9.50 38.62
C ASP A 49 -39.11 -10.02 39.04
N ILE A 50 -38.17 -10.01 38.10
CA ILE A 50 -36.84 -10.66 38.27
C ILE A 50 -35.94 -9.90 39.26
N GLU A 51 -36.18 -8.61 39.47
CA GLU A 51 -35.38 -7.78 40.38
C GLU A 51 -35.84 -7.89 41.84
N SER A 52 -37.04 -8.42 42.07
CA SER A 52 -37.54 -8.60 43.42
C SER A 52 -36.85 -9.75 44.16
N PRO A 53 -36.39 -9.55 45.40
CA PRO A 53 -35.89 -10.62 46.25
C PRO A 53 -36.97 -11.66 46.61
N SER A 54 -38.25 -11.40 46.32
CA SER A 54 -39.35 -12.36 46.49
C SER A 54 -39.64 -13.21 45.25
N PHE A 55 -38.86 -13.08 44.17
CA PHE A 55 -39.04 -13.89 42.96
C PHE A 55 -38.66 -15.35 43.21
N THR A 56 -39.65 -16.23 43.19
CA THR A 56 -39.46 -17.66 43.43
C THR A 56 -39.74 -18.48 42.16
N LEU A 57 -39.23 -19.72 42.12
CA LEU A 57 -39.53 -20.67 41.04
C LEU A 57 -41.05 -20.85 40.82
N LYS A 58 -41.84 -20.75 41.90
CA LYS A 58 -43.29 -20.82 41.83
C LYS A 58 -43.87 -19.72 40.93
N ASN A 59 -43.35 -18.50 41.00
CA ASN A 59 -43.79 -17.38 40.15
C ASN A 59 -43.51 -17.66 38.67
N VAL A 60 -42.41 -18.33 38.35
CA VAL A 60 -42.08 -18.73 36.98
C VAL A 60 -43.00 -19.84 36.48
N MET A 61 -43.32 -20.81 37.36
CA MET A 61 -44.23 -21.93 37.05
C MET A 61 -45.70 -21.52 36.91
N GLU A 62 -46.10 -20.36 37.44
CA GLU A 62 -47.44 -19.80 37.25
C GLU A 62 -47.66 -19.25 35.84
N ALA A 63 -46.58 -19.00 35.09
CA ALA A 63 -46.66 -18.56 33.70
C ALA A 63 -46.97 -19.76 32.77
N PRO A 64 -47.76 -19.56 31.69
CA PRO A 64 -48.12 -20.61 30.74
C PRO A 64 -46.96 -20.94 29.77
N LEU A 65 -45.81 -21.39 30.30
CA LEU A 65 -44.59 -21.66 29.53
C LEU A 65 -44.76 -22.76 28.48
N LEU A 66 -45.40 -23.87 28.86
CA LEU A 66 -45.63 -25.02 27.96
C LEU A 66 -46.52 -24.66 26.76
N LYS A 67 -47.44 -23.71 26.92
CA LYS A 67 -48.33 -23.26 25.83
C LYS A 67 -47.54 -22.56 24.71
N TYR A 68 -46.44 -21.91 25.06
CA TYR A 68 -45.58 -21.16 24.14
C TYR A 68 -44.15 -21.73 24.13
N LYS A 69 -44.02 -23.05 24.31
CA LYS A 69 -42.73 -23.75 24.49
C LYS A 69 -41.69 -23.35 23.44
N ASP A 70 -42.03 -23.45 22.16
CA ASP A 70 -41.12 -23.19 21.05
C ASP A 70 -40.65 -21.72 21.02
N ASP A 71 -41.56 -20.78 21.32
CA ASP A 71 -41.24 -19.35 21.36
C ASP A 71 -40.39 -18.99 22.59
N VAL A 72 -40.66 -19.60 23.75
CA VAL A 72 -39.84 -19.46 24.97
C VAL A 72 -38.43 -20.01 24.72
N GLU A 73 -38.34 -21.16 24.06
CA GLU A 73 -37.06 -21.77 23.67
C GLU A 73 -36.28 -20.86 22.72
N ASP A 74 -36.90 -20.32 21.66
CA ASP A 74 -36.24 -19.38 20.75
C ASP A 74 -35.75 -18.11 21.46
N ILE A 75 -36.52 -17.56 22.42
CA ILE A 75 -36.08 -16.39 23.20
C ILE A 75 -34.84 -16.74 24.05
N CYS A 76 -34.80 -17.92 24.66
CA CYS A 76 -33.64 -18.33 25.46
C CYS A 76 -32.42 -18.62 24.57
N ILE A 77 -32.60 -19.26 23.42
CA ILE A 77 -31.53 -19.46 22.41
C ILE A 77 -31.02 -18.12 21.90
N SER A 78 -31.92 -17.17 21.62
CA SER A 78 -31.60 -15.79 21.23
C SER A 78 -30.66 -15.16 22.26
N ALA A 79 -30.93 -15.33 23.55
CA ALA A 79 -30.09 -14.77 24.61
C ALA A 79 -28.66 -15.32 24.58
N VAL A 80 -28.50 -16.63 24.43
CA VAL A 80 -27.18 -17.26 24.31
C VAL A 80 -26.44 -16.76 23.07
N LYS A 81 -27.10 -16.71 21.92
CA LYS A 81 -26.50 -16.24 20.67
C LYS A 81 -26.15 -14.76 20.71
N GLU A 82 -26.96 -13.92 21.35
CA GLU A 82 -26.67 -12.51 21.56
C GLU A 82 -25.43 -12.31 22.44
N LYS A 83 -25.25 -13.13 23.48
CA LYS A 83 -24.04 -13.09 24.31
C LYS A 83 -22.79 -13.45 23.51
N ASP A 84 -22.87 -14.45 22.63
CA ASP A 84 -21.76 -14.83 21.75
C ASP A 84 -21.40 -13.70 20.78
N ILE A 85 -22.40 -13.03 20.20
CA ILE A 85 -22.20 -11.86 19.31
C ILE A 85 -21.52 -10.73 20.09
N GLU A 86 -22.00 -10.41 21.29
CA GLU A 86 -21.42 -9.36 22.13
C GLU A 86 -19.97 -9.66 22.50
N ALA A 87 -19.66 -10.91 22.86
CA ALA A 87 -18.31 -11.33 23.21
C ALA A 87 -17.36 -11.19 22.02
N LYS A 88 -17.77 -11.66 20.82
CA LYS A 88 -16.97 -11.54 19.61
C LYS A 88 -16.76 -10.08 19.19
N LEU A 89 -17.81 -9.26 19.25
CA LEU A 89 -17.71 -7.83 18.96
C LEU A 89 -16.73 -7.16 19.90
N LYS A 90 -16.85 -7.38 21.22
CA LYS A 90 -15.93 -6.82 22.22
C LYS A 90 -14.49 -7.29 22.02
N GLN A 91 -14.28 -8.54 21.60
CA GLN A 91 -12.95 -9.05 21.29
C GLN A 91 -12.32 -8.28 20.12
N VAL A 92 -13.03 -8.15 18.99
CA VAL A 92 -12.53 -7.37 17.83
C VAL A 92 -12.21 -5.93 18.24
N ILE A 93 -13.08 -5.29 19.02
CA ILE A 93 -12.84 -3.92 19.52
C ILE A 93 -11.55 -3.84 20.36
N ALA A 94 -11.34 -4.81 21.24
CA ALA A 94 -10.16 -4.85 22.11
C ALA A 94 -8.87 -5.13 21.32
N ASP A 95 -8.94 -6.03 20.34
CA ASP A 95 -7.80 -6.35 19.48
C ASP A 95 -7.37 -5.12 18.68
N TRP A 96 -8.31 -4.37 18.11
CA TRP A 96 -8.02 -3.16 17.34
C TRP A 96 -7.67 -1.93 18.18
N ALA A 97 -7.92 -1.95 19.48
CA ALA A 97 -7.52 -0.86 20.38
C ALA A 97 -6.00 -0.79 20.58
N ILE A 98 -5.28 -1.90 20.34
CA ILE A 98 -3.82 -2.00 20.56
C ILE A 98 -3.00 -2.07 19.28
N VAL A 99 -3.64 -2.08 18.10
CA VAL A 99 -2.94 -2.11 16.81
C VAL A 99 -2.44 -0.72 16.48
N GLU A 100 -1.12 -0.56 16.48
CA GLU A 100 -0.43 0.70 16.18
C GLU A 100 0.29 0.63 14.83
N LEU A 101 0.33 1.75 14.13
CA LEU A 101 1.13 1.96 12.94
C LEU A 101 2.60 2.07 13.33
N SER A 102 3.45 1.53 12.46
CA SER A 102 4.88 1.54 12.67
C SER A 102 5.60 2.32 11.58
N PHE A 103 6.60 3.08 12.02
CA PHE A 103 7.28 4.05 11.18
C PHE A 103 8.74 3.68 10.94
N SER A 104 9.30 4.24 9.87
CA SER A 104 10.68 4.06 9.46
C SER A 104 11.28 5.36 8.94
N ASN A 105 12.60 5.49 9.13
CA ASN A 105 13.34 6.66 8.71
C ASN A 105 13.45 6.77 7.19
N PHE A 106 13.28 7.98 6.67
CA PHE A 106 13.58 8.34 5.29
C PHE A 106 14.84 9.19 5.23
N LYS A 107 15.95 8.61 4.76
CA LYS A 107 17.25 9.28 4.63
C LYS A 107 17.61 9.99 5.96
N THR A 108 17.93 11.27 5.91
CA THR A 108 18.21 12.13 7.07
C THR A 108 17.00 12.97 7.52
N ARG A 109 15.82 12.76 6.93
CA ARG A 109 14.61 13.58 7.16
C ARG A 109 13.71 13.07 8.30
N GLY A 110 14.08 11.95 8.94
CA GLY A 110 13.34 11.35 10.06
C GLY A 110 12.28 10.34 9.62
N GLU A 111 11.36 10.00 10.53
CA GLU A 111 10.35 8.95 10.37
C GLU A 111 9.18 9.41 9.48
N LEU A 112 9.41 9.45 8.17
CA LEU A 112 8.45 9.89 7.15
C LEU A 112 7.85 8.74 6.33
N LEU A 113 8.06 7.49 6.74
CA LEU A 113 7.52 6.32 6.04
C LEU A 113 6.85 5.36 7.03
N LEU A 114 5.73 4.78 6.61
CA LEU A 114 5.18 3.56 7.19
C LEU A 114 6.04 2.35 6.82
N LYS A 115 6.20 1.41 7.73
CA LYS A 115 6.85 0.13 7.44
C LYS A 115 5.92 -0.76 6.63
N GLY A 116 6.16 -0.84 5.33
CA GLY A 116 5.28 -1.54 4.38
C GLY A 116 4.97 -3.01 4.73
N GLN A 117 5.93 -3.75 5.30
CA GLN A 117 5.69 -5.14 5.72
C GLN A 117 4.70 -5.21 6.89
N GLU A 118 4.97 -4.47 7.97
CA GLU A 118 4.13 -4.46 9.17
C GLU A 118 2.73 -3.88 8.85
N THR A 119 2.65 -2.84 8.00
CA THR A 119 1.36 -2.33 7.52
C THR A 119 0.61 -3.34 6.65
N GLY A 120 1.32 -4.12 5.81
CA GLY A 120 0.71 -5.21 5.04
C GLY A 120 0.11 -6.30 5.92
N GLU A 121 0.79 -6.67 7.00
CA GLU A 121 0.28 -7.62 8.00
C GLU A 121 -0.98 -7.08 8.70
N ILE A 122 -1.01 -5.78 9.03
CA ILE A 122 -2.22 -5.11 9.57
C ILE A 122 -3.40 -5.24 8.60
N ILE A 123 -3.19 -5.00 7.30
CA ILE A 123 -4.24 -5.14 6.28
C ILE A 123 -4.76 -6.59 6.22
N THR A 124 -3.89 -7.59 6.28
CA THR A 124 -4.32 -9.01 6.33
C THR A 124 -5.17 -9.32 7.57
N ILE A 125 -4.75 -8.87 8.75
CA ILE A 125 -5.53 -9.05 10.00
C ILE A 125 -6.88 -8.32 9.94
N LEU A 126 -6.94 -7.21 9.21
CA LEU A 126 -8.15 -6.45 8.95
C LEU A 126 -9.14 -7.25 8.12
N GLU A 127 -8.71 -7.89 7.03
CA GLU A 127 -9.56 -8.74 6.20
C GLU A 127 -10.19 -9.88 7.02
N ASP A 128 -9.40 -10.55 7.86
CA ASP A 128 -9.89 -11.60 8.77
C ASP A 128 -10.94 -11.06 9.76
N SER A 129 -10.67 -9.89 10.35
CA SER A 129 -11.59 -9.21 11.26
C SER A 129 -12.90 -8.83 10.56
N LEU A 130 -12.82 -8.37 9.30
CA LEU A 130 -13.99 -8.06 8.48
C LEU A 130 -14.83 -9.31 8.19
N MET A 131 -14.22 -10.47 7.94
CA MET A 131 -14.97 -11.73 7.78
C MET A 131 -15.76 -12.06 9.04
N ILE A 132 -15.15 -11.90 10.21
CA ILE A 132 -15.82 -12.10 11.51
C ILE A 132 -16.99 -11.12 11.65
N MET A 133 -16.76 -9.82 11.43
CA MET A 133 -17.79 -8.79 11.59
C MET A 133 -18.96 -8.96 10.62
N ASN A 134 -18.70 -9.33 9.36
CA ASN A 134 -19.73 -9.64 8.37
C ASN A 134 -20.55 -10.88 8.74
N SER A 135 -19.91 -11.89 9.36
CA SER A 135 -20.64 -13.05 9.91
C SER A 135 -21.59 -12.66 11.05
N LEU A 136 -21.19 -11.71 11.91
CA LEU A 136 -22.05 -11.16 12.96
C LEU A 136 -23.19 -10.34 12.37
N LEU A 137 -22.95 -9.58 11.30
CA LEU A 137 -23.96 -8.79 10.59
C LEU A 137 -25.00 -9.66 9.86
N SER A 138 -24.61 -10.87 9.45
CA SER A 138 -25.51 -11.86 8.82
C SER A 138 -26.29 -12.69 9.84
N ASN A 139 -25.91 -12.64 11.12
CA ASN A 139 -26.56 -13.40 12.18
C ASN A 139 -27.94 -12.81 12.53
N ARG A 140 -29.00 -13.62 12.49
CA ARG A 140 -30.38 -13.21 12.79
C ARG A 140 -30.57 -12.59 14.17
N TYR A 141 -29.69 -12.90 15.13
CA TYR A 141 -29.78 -12.43 16.52
C TYR A 141 -29.02 -11.11 16.77
N ASN A 142 -28.54 -10.42 15.73
CA ASN A 142 -27.72 -9.22 15.89
C ASN A 142 -28.50 -7.93 16.16
N ALA A 143 -29.84 -7.96 16.16
CA ALA A 143 -30.68 -6.76 16.23
C ALA A 143 -30.26 -5.74 17.32
N PRO A 144 -29.88 -6.16 18.56
CA PRO A 144 -29.41 -5.22 19.58
C PRO A 144 -28.06 -4.57 19.29
N PHE A 145 -27.21 -5.22 18.50
CA PHE A 145 -25.81 -4.83 18.24
C PHE A 145 -25.58 -4.32 16.82
N LYS A 146 -26.62 -4.33 15.97
CA LYS A 146 -26.52 -4.03 14.53
C LYS A 146 -25.85 -2.68 14.26
N LYS A 147 -26.14 -1.66 15.07
CA LYS A 147 -25.52 -0.32 14.93
C LYS A 147 -24.02 -0.37 15.19
N ASP A 148 -23.59 -1.02 16.26
CA ASP A 148 -22.18 -1.10 16.65
C ASP A 148 -21.39 -1.98 15.68
N ILE A 149 -21.97 -3.10 15.24
CA ILE A 149 -21.37 -3.97 14.22
C ILE A 149 -21.19 -3.18 12.92
N ALA A 150 -22.22 -2.49 12.44
CA ALA A 150 -22.15 -1.72 11.19
C ALA A 150 -21.11 -0.58 11.28
N LEU A 151 -21.03 0.10 12.43
CA LEU A 151 -20.01 1.13 12.66
C LEU A 151 -18.60 0.56 12.55
N TRP A 152 -18.35 -0.58 13.20
CA TRP A 152 -17.02 -1.22 13.16
C TRP A 152 -16.69 -1.83 11.80
N VAL A 153 -17.67 -2.37 11.07
CA VAL A 153 -17.47 -2.78 9.67
C VAL A 153 -17.03 -1.58 8.84
N HIS A 154 -17.72 -0.44 8.94
CA HIS A 154 -17.35 0.77 8.22
C HIS A 154 -15.94 1.24 8.57
N LYS A 155 -15.62 1.29 9.87
CA LYS A 155 -14.28 1.69 10.33
C LYS A 155 -13.17 0.80 9.79
N LEU A 156 -13.36 -0.52 9.81
CA LEU A 156 -12.37 -1.47 9.31
C LEU A 156 -12.24 -1.35 7.79
N VAL A 157 -13.35 -1.30 7.03
CA VAL A 157 -13.30 -1.10 5.57
C VAL A 157 -12.53 0.17 5.21
N ASP A 158 -12.89 1.30 5.80
CA ASP A 158 -12.21 2.58 5.54
C ASP A 158 -10.72 2.52 5.90
N THR A 159 -10.38 1.89 7.03
CA THR A 159 -8.99 1.72 7.47
C THR A 159 -8.20 0.92 6.44
N SER A 160 -8.76 -0.16 5.88
CA SER A 160 -8.13 -0.96 4.83
C SER A 160 -7.82 -0.11 3.59
N GLU A 161 -8.84 0.57 3.06
CA GLU A 161 -8.71 1.39 1.86
C GLU A 161 -7.70 2.53 2.04
N ILE A 162 -7.72 3.16 3.23
CA ILE A 162 -6.79 4.23 3.59
C ILE A 162 -5.36 3.69 3.66
N LEU A 163 -5.10 2.58 4.34
CA LEU A 163 -3.75 2.01 4.47
C LEU A 163 -3.18 1.57 3.12
N GLU A 164 -3.97 0.89 2.28
CA GLU A 164 -3.56 0.52 0.93
C GLU A 164 -3.19 1.75 0.10
N ARG A 165 -4.06 2.77 0.10
CA ARG A 165 -3.81 4.02 -0.61
C ARG A 165 -2.60 4.75 -0.06
N TRP A 166 -2.39 4.72 1.25
CA TRP A 166 -1.25 5.34 1.89
C TRP A 166 0.06 4.71 1.42
N LEU A 167 0.13 3.38 1.32
CA LEU A 167 1.31 2.69 0.77
C LEU A 167 1.57 3.04 -0.71
N ILE A 168 0.51 3.18 -1.51
CA ILE A 168 0.64 3.62 -2.92
C ILE A 168 1.20 5.05 -2.98
N VAL A 169 0.61 5.98 -2.23
CA VAL A 169 1.06 7.37 -2.14
C VAL A 169 2.51 7.45 -1.65
N GLN A 170 2.87 6.65 -0.64
CA GLN A 170 4.22 6.58 -0.11
C GLN A 170 5.24 6.19 -1.17
N ASN A 171 4.98 5.10 -1.90
CA ASN A 171 5.89 4.60 -2.92
C ASN A 171 6.08 5.62 -4.05
N LEU A 172 5.00 6.24 -4.50
CA LEU A 172 5.06 7.27 -5.53
C LEU A 172 5.75 8.55 -5.04
N TRP A 173 5.52 8.94 -3.79
CA TRP A 173 6.20 10.07 -3.15
C TRP A 173 7.71 9.81 -3.04
N VAL A 174 8.15 8.64 -2.58
CA VAL A 174 9.59 8.27 -2.49
C VAL A 174 10.26 8.35 -3.86
N TYR A 175 9.61 7.82 -4.89
CA TYR A 175 10.11 7.88 -6.26
C TYR A 175 10.25 9.33 -6.76
N LEU A 176 9.20 10.14 -6.60
CA LEU A 176 9.22 11.53 -7.07
C LEU A 176 10.11 12.44 -6.22
N GLU A 177 10.35 12.11 -4.95
CA GLU A 177 11.31 12.80 -4.09
C GLU A 177 12.72 12.68 -4.66
N ALA A 178 13.14 11.48 -5.07
CA ALA A 178 14.44 11.25 -5.68
C ALA A 178 14.63 12.01 -7.01
N VAL A 179 13.53 12.28 -7.74
CA VAL A 179 13.57 12.99 -9.02
C VAL A 179 13.56 14.51 -8.85
N PHE A 180 12.70 15.03 -7.97
CA PHE A 180 12.44 16.48 -7.85
C PHE A 180 13.24 17.16 -6.73
N VAL A 181 13.80 16.42 -5.77
CA VAL A 181 14.61 16.97 -4.69
C VAL A 181 16.09 16.80 -4.99
N GLY A 182 16.71 17.85 -5.54
CA GLY A 182 18.17 17.96 -5.66
C GLY A 182 18.79 17.63 -7.02
N GLY A 183 17.98 17.40 -8.07
CA GLY A 183 18.47 17.09 -9.42
C GLY A 183 18.19 18.17 -10.46
N ASP A 184 18.85 18.08 -11.62
CA ASP A 184 18.64 18.99 -12.75
C ASP A 184 17.26 18.88 -13.39
N ILE A 185 16.59 17.74 -13.21
CA ILE A 185 15.22 17.51 -13.69
C ILE A 185 14.25 18.52 -13.07
N ALA A 186 14.44 18.91 -11.81
CA ALA A 186 13.61 19.93 -11.15
C ALA A 186 13.72 21.31 -11.83
N ARG A 187 14.88 21.62 -12.45
CA ARG A 187 15.07 22.86 -13.22
C ARG A 187 14.38 22.78 -14.59
N GLN A 188 14.33 21.59 -15.18
CA GLN A 188 13.68 21.33 -16.46
C GLN A 188 12.15 21.30 -16.35
N LEU A 189 11.63 20.88 -15.19
CA LEU A 189 10.20 20.78 -14.88
C LEU A 189 9.83 21.62 -13.63
N PRO A 190 9.91 22.96 -13.71
CA PRO A 190 9.76 23.82 -12.53
C PRO A 190 8.33 23.88 -11.98
N ALA A 191 7.32 23.69 -12.82
CA ALA A 191 5.92 23.68 -12.40
C ALA A 191 5.62 22.43 -11.55
N GLU A 192 6.11 21.27 -12.00
CA GLU A 192 6.02 19.99 -11.32
C GLU A 192 6.85 19.98 -10.03
N ALA A 193 8.07 20.54 -10.05
CA ALA A 193 8.89 20.67 -8.86
C ALA A 193 8.21 21.52 -7.77
N LYS A 194 7.57 22.64 -8.17
CA LYS A 194 6.77 23.47 -7.25
C LYS A 194 5.56 22.72 -6.71
N ARG A 195 4.88 21.93 -7.55
CA ARG A 195 3.76 21.08 -7.12
C ARG A 195 4.21 20.02 -6.13
N PHE A 196 5.32 19.33 -6.43
CA PHE A 196 5.92 18.33 -5.55
C PHE A 196 6.31 18.92 -4.19
N SER A 197 6.86 20.14 -4.14
CA SER A 197 7.16 20.80 -2.85
C SER A 197 5.92 21.02 -1.98
N ASN A 198 4.75 21.27 -2.57
CA ASN A 198 3.50 21.36 -1.81
C ASN A 198 3.02 19.99 -1.35
N ILE A 199 3.14 18.96 -2.20
CA ILE A 199 2.83 17.57 -1.83
C ILE A 199 3.72 17.14 -0.66
N ASP A 200 5.02 17.40 -0.71
CA ASP A 200 6.01 17.08 0.32
C ASP A 200 5.63 17.68 1.69
N LYS A 201 5.21 18.95 1.71
CA LYS A 201 4.71 19.59 2.95
C LYS A 201 3.46 18.92 3.48
N SER A 202 2.53 18.52 2.61
CA SER A 202 1.32 17.81 3.02
C SER A 202 1.63 16.40 3.52
N TRP A 203 2.56 15.70 2.87
CA TRP A 203 3.04 14.38 3.30
C TRP A 203 3.64 14.43 4.71
N ILE A 204 4.52 15.40 4.98
CA ILE A 204 5.08 15.60 6.33
C ILE A 204 3.98 15.82 7.38
N LYS A 205 2.94 16.62 7.06
CA LYS A 205 1.80 16.82 7.98
C LYS A 205 1.02 15.53 8.26
N ILE A 206 0.80 14.72 7.22
CA ILE A 206 0.16 13.41 7.36
C ILE A 206 0.99 12.51 8.28
N MET A 207 2.30 12.44 8.08
CA MET A 207 3.19 11.63 8.91
C MET A 207 3.28 12.12 10.36
N MET A 208 3.31 13.44 10.60
CA MET A 208 3.29 13.99 11.97
C MET A 208 1.99 13.64 12.70
N ARG A 209 0.85 13.75 12.01
CA ARG A 209 -0.45 13.36 12.58
C ARG A 209 -0.50 11.87 12.92
N ALA A 210 0.05 11.03 12.05
CA ALA A 210 0.14 9.59 12.27
C ALA A 210 0.95 9.24 13.53
N HIS A 211 1.99 10.02 13.83
CA HIS A 211 2.76 9.89 15.07
C HIS A 211 1.99 10.32 16.31
N GLU A 212 1.14 11.34 16.21
CA GLU A 212 0.30 11.80 17.32
C GLU A 212 -0.81 10.78 17.66
N ILE A 213 -1.32 10.07 16.65
CA ILE A 213 -2.39 9.07 16.78
C ILE A 213 -1.90 7.76 16.14
N PRO A 214 -1.08 6.96 16.85
CA PRO A 214 -0.48 5.78 16.26
C PRO A 214 -1.47 4.63 16.05
N ASN A 215 -2.61 4.60 16.75
CA ASN A 215 -3.61 3.54 16.56
C ASN A 215 -4.11 3.51 15.11
N ALA A 216 -4.04 2.35 14.45
CA ALA A 216 -4.31 2.23 13.01
C ALA A 216 -5.74 2.66 12.64
N VAL A 217 -6.73 2.24 13.41
CA VAL A 217 -8.14 2.56 13.14
C VAL A 217 -8.45 4.01 13.47
N GLU A 218 -7.95 4.52 14.59
CA GLU A 218 -8.17 5.91 15.00
C GLU A 218 -7.46 6.91 14.08
N CYS A 219 -6.25 6.58 13.62
CA CYS A 219 -5.52 7.39 12.65
C CYS A 219 -6.29 7.54 11.34
N CYS A 220 -6.89 6.43 10.86
CA CYS A 220 -7.57 6.40 9.56
C CYS A 220 -9.01 6.93 9.63
N THR A 221 -9.72 6.66 10.73
CA THR A 221 -11.19 6.89 10.82
C THR A 221 -11.60 7.85 11.94
N GLY A 222 -10.63 8.41 12.68
CA GLY A 222 -10.90 9.41 13.72
C GLY A 222 -11.52 10.69 13.16
N ASP A 223 -11.16 11.06 11.93
CA ASP A 223 -11.86 12.07 11.13
C ASP A 223 -11.69 11.79 9.62
N GLU A 224 -12.29 12.62 8.78
CA GLU A 224 -12.25 12.46 7.31
C GLU A 224 -10.93 12.92 6.66
N THR A 225 -9.97 13.40 7.44
CA THR A 225 -8.75 14.06 6.92
C THR A 225 -7.93 13.10 6.08
N MET A 226 -7.70 11.87 6.55
CA MET A 226 -6.90 10.87 5.83
C MET A 226 -7.61 10.40 4.57
N GLY A 227 -8.94 10.18 4.67
CA GLY A 227 -9.80 9.82 3.56
C GLY A 227 -9.88 10.88 2.45
N GLN A 228 -9.66 12.16 2.77
CA GLN A 228 -9.66 13.25 1.78
C GLN A 228 -8.25 13.61 1.27
N LEU A 229 -7.26 13.70 2.17
CA LEU A 229 -5.92 14.16 1.83
C LEU A 229 -5.17 13.12 0.98
N LEU A 230 -5.19 11.84 1.36
CA LEU A 230 -4.44 10.81 0.62
C LEU A 230 -4.86 10.69 -0.86
N PRO A 231 -6.17 10.59 -1.21
CA PRO A 231 -6.55 10.58 -2.63
C PRO A 231 -6.22 11.88 -3.36
N HIS A 232 -6.33 13.04 -2.69
CA HIS A 232 -5.89 14.30 -3.31
C HIS A 232 -4.38 14.30 -3.58
N LEU A 233 -3.56 13.83 -2.63
CA LEU A 233 -2.11 13.71 -2.82
C LEU A 233 -1.78 12.73 -3.94
N LEU A 234 -2.49 11.60 -4.01
CA LEU A 234 -2.32 10.61 -5.07
C LEU A 234 -2.54 11.23 -6.45
N GLU A 235 -3.66 11.93 -6.66
CA GLU A 235 -3.97 12.60 -7.93
C GLU A 235 -2.88 13.62 -8.33
N GLN A 236 -2.38 14.39 -7.35
CA GLN A 236 -1.32 15.35 -7.61
C GLN A 236 0.02 14.67 -7.95
N LEU A 237 0.34 13.57 -7.28
CA LEU A 237 1.53 12.75 -7.57
C LEU A 237 1.44 12.09 -8.95
N GLU A 238 0.29 11.52 -9.32
CA GLU A 238 0.04 10.93 -10.64
C GLU A 238 0.18 11.97 -11.75
N THR A 239 -0.28 13.20 -11.50
CA THR A 239 -0.08 14.30 -12.45
C THR A 239 1.41 14.59 -12.66
N CYS A 240 2.20 14.67 -11.58
CA CYS A 240 3.65 14.84 -11.66
C CYS A 240 4.31 13.67 -12.42
N GLN A 241 3.91 12.43 -12.13
CA GLN A 241 4.41 11.24 -12.79
C GLN A 241 4.12 11.29 -14.29
N LYS A 242 2.91 11.67 -14.70
CA LYS A 242 2.53 11.78 -16.11
C LYS A 242 3.36 12.84 -16.84
N SER A 243 3.56 14.01 -16.24
CA SER A 243 4.44 15.05 -16.79
C SER A 243 5.88 14.53 -16.94
N LEU A 244 6.39 13.79 -15.94
CA LEU A 244 7.71 13.19 -15.98
C LEU A 244 7.84 12.16 -17.11
N THR A 245 6.87 11.27 -17.26
CA THR A 245 6.85 10.28 -18.36
C THR A 245 6.87 10.98 -19.72
N GLY A 246 6.04 12.00 -19.94
CA GLY A 246 6.05 12.77 -21.19
C GLY A 246 7.39 13.49 -21.44
N TYR A 247 8.04 13.99 -20.39
CA TYR A 247 9.39 14.55 -20.48
C TYR A 247 10.43 13.50 -20.90
N LEU A 248 10.42 12.32 -20.29
CA LEU A 248 11.32 11.23 -20.64
C LEU A 248 11.12 10.75 -22.08
N GLU A 249 9.87 10.62 -22.53
CA GLU A 249 9.55 10.28 -23.93
C GLU A 249 10.08 11.33 -24.91
N SER A 250 9.94 12.63 -24.60
CA SER A 250 10.51 13.69 -25.42
C SER A 250 12.03 13.56 -25.52
N LYS A 251 12.72 13.22 -24.43
CA LYS A 251 14.17 12.98 -24.43
C LYS A 251 14.58 11.75 -25.24
N ARG A 252 13.79 10.67 -25.16
CA ARG A 252 13.98 9.46 -25.99
C ARG A 252 13.84 9.75 -27.49
N LEU A 253 12.92 10.62 -27.89
CA LEU A 253 12.77 11.02 -29.29
C LEU A 253 13.96 11.83 -29.80
N CYS A 254 14.58 12.64 -28.93
CA CYS A 254 15.80 13.39 -29.29
C CYS A 254 17.01 12.47 -29.43
N PHE A 255 17.18 11.47 -28.57
CA PHE A 255 18.26 10.47 -28.65
C PHE A 255 17.70 9.05 -28.58
N PRO A 256 17.42 8.39 -29.72
CA PRO A 256 16.73 7.11 -29.77
C PRO A 256 17.42 5.96 -29.02
N ARG A 257 18.71 6.06 -28.67
CA ARG A 257 19.36 5.02 -27.86
C ARG A 257 18.83 4.96 -26.43
N PHE A 258 18.17 6.02 -25.95
CA PHE A 258 17.49 6.00 -24.65
C PHE A 258 16.27 5.05 -24.61
N PHE A 259 15.82 4.50 -25.73
CA PHE A 259 14.82 3.42 -25.73
C PHE A 259 15.39 2.07 -25.25
N PHE A 260 16.72 1.89 -25.22
CA PHE A 260 17.36 0.66 -24.75
C PHE A 260 17.64 0.63 -23.24
N ILE A 261 17.41 1.74 -22.54
CA ILE A 261 17.61 1.86 -21.10
C ILE A 261 16.28 2.04 -20.35
N SER A 262 16.25 1.59 -19.11
CA SER A 262 15.09 1.72 -18.21
C SER A 262 14.92 3.17 -17.72
N ASP A 263 13.70 3.51 -17.26
CA ASP A 263 13.39 4.84 -16.74
C ASP A 263 14.31 5.27 -15.58
N PRO A 264 14.64 4.42 -14.58
CA PRO A 264 15.56 4.80 -13.51
C PRO A 264 16.96 5.19 -14.02
N VAL A 265 17.52 4.42 -14.96
CA VAL A 265 18.83 4.71 -15.56
C VAL A 265 18.79 6.02 -16.35
N LEU A 266 17.71 6.24 -17.11
CA LEU A 266 17.52 7.49 -17.86
C LEU A 266 17.41 8.69 -16.91
N LEU A 267 16.73 8.54 -15.77
CA LEU A 267 16.61 9.57 -14.76
C LEU A 267 17.95 9.88 -14.07
N GLU A 268 18.79 8.87 -13.82
CA GLU A 268 20.15 9.07 -13.29
C GLU A 268 20.98 9.91 -14.26
N ILE A 269 20.96 9.58 -15.56
CA ILE A 269 21.65 10.32 -16.62
C ILE A 269 21.17 11.77 -16.71
N LEU A 270 19.85 11.99 -16.72
CA LEU A 270 19.26 13.33 -16.85
C LEU A 270 19.38 14.16 -15.56
N GLY A 271 19.38 13.49 -14.41
CA GLY A 271 19.47 14.10 -13.09
C GLY A 271 20.81 14.79 -12.82
N GLN A 272 21.87 14.34 -13.48
CA GLN A 272 23.24 14.86 -13.38
C GLN A 272 23.70 15.57 -14.66
N SER A 273 22.76 16.06 -15.47
CA SER A 273 23.06 16.66 -16.79
C SER A 273 24.02 17.86 -16.77
N SER A 274 24.19 18.54 -15.63
CA SER A 274 25.15 19.63 -15.46
C SER A 274 26.61 19.18 -15.43
N ASP A 275 26.89 17.91 -15.12
CA ASP A 275 28.24 17.34 -15.09
C ASP A 275 28.38 16.27 -16.20
N PRO A 276 29.02 16.59 -17.33
CA PRO A 276 29.22 15.64 -18.43
C PRO A 276 29.98 14.38 -18.04
N THR A 277 30.79 14.42 -16.98
CA THR A 277 31.61 13.27 -16.56
C THR A 277 30.80 12.18 -15.88
N SER A 278 29.60 12.50 -15.36
CA SER A 278 28.68 11.54 -14.75
C SER A 278 28.22 10.42 -15.71
N ILE A 279 28.24 10.68 -17.02
CA ILE A 279 27.77 9.73 -18.03
C ILE A 279 28.62 8.46 -18.13
N GLN A 280 29.87 8.50 -17.66
CA GLN A 280 30.87 7.45 -17.87
C GLN A 280 30.36 6.06 -17.45
N GLY A 281 29.63 5.99 -16.32
CA GLY A 281 29.05 4.74 -15.83
C GLY A 281 27.92 4.17 -16.69
N HIS A 282 27.35 4.99 -17.57
CA HIS A 282 26.21 4.63 -18.42
C HIS A 282 26.57 4.48 -19.90
N LEU A 283 27.81 4.81 -20.31
CA LEU A 283 28.20 4.78 -21.72
C LEU A 283 28.04 3.40 -22.36
N LEU A 284 28.41 2.32 -21.67
CA LEU A 284 28.21 0.94 -22.14
C LEU A 284 26.75 0.56 -22.34
N SER A 285 25.82 1.21 -21.62
CA SER A 285 24.39 0.99 -21.82
C SER A 285 23.83 1.70 -23.07
N LEU A 286 24.57 2.69 -23.57
CA LEU A 286 24.21 3.50 -24.72
C LEU A 286 25.05 3.17 -25.97
N PHE A 287 26.23 2.59 -25.81
CA PHE A 287 27.18 2.26 -26.87
C PHE A 287 27.81 0.90 -26.60
N ASP A 288 27.84 0.03 -27.62
CA ASP A 288 28.37 -1.33 -27.45
C ASP A 288 29.87 -1.38 -27.11
N ALA A 289 30.69 -0.52 -27.73
CA ALA A 289 32.16 -0.57 -27.61
C ALA A 289 32.80 0.73 -27.09
N VAL A 290 31.99 1.73 -26.71
CA VAL A 290 32.51 2.97 -26.09
C VAL A 290 32.32 2.83 -24.58
N CYS A 291 33.37 2.35 -23.90
CA CYS A 291 33.36 2.14 -22.46
C CYS A 291 33.55 3.44 -21.70
N ARG A 292 34.52 4.26 -22.14
CA ARG A 292 34.83 5.56 -21.53
C ARG A 292 35.19 6.60 -22.57
N VAL A 293 35.05 7.87 -22.22
CA VAL A 293 35.56 8.99 -23.02
C VAL A 293 36.57 9.79 -22.23
N ASP A 294 37.58 10.35 -22.90
CA ASP A 294 38.52 11.26 -22.24
C ASP A 294 38.03 12.69 -22.43
N PHE A 295 38.00 13.45 -21.34
CA PHE A 295 37.73 14.89 -21.36
C PHE A 295 39.05 15.67 -21.40
N ASP A 296 39.05 16.82 -22.05
CA ASP A 296 40.23 17.70 -22.12
C ASP A 296 40.60 18.23 -20.72
N GLU A 297 41.88 18.16 -20.36
CA GLU A 297 42.39 18.61 -19.05
C GLU A 297 42.16 20.11 -18.78
N LYS A 298 42.06 20.93 -19.83
CA LYS A 298 41.83 22.37 -19.75
C LYS A 298 40.37 22.74 -19.91
N LYS A 299 39.55 21.87 -20.52
CA LYS A 299 38.13 22.08 -20.79
C LYS A 299 37.36 20.81 -20.48
N SER A 300 36.79 20.72 -19.28
CA SER A 300 35.98 19.60 -18.82
C SER A 300 34.78 19.27 -19.71
N ASP A 301 34.38 20.19 -20.57
CA ASP A 301 33.20 20.08 -21.44
C ASP A 301 33.55 19.63 -22.86
N GLU A 302 34.81 19.30 -23.15
CA GLU A 302 35.24 18.79 -24.46
C GLU A 302 35.74 17.35 -24.35
N ILE A 303 35.15 16.45 -25.14
CA ILE A 303 35.59 15.07 -25.28
C ILE A 303 36.64 14.97 -26.39
N VAL A 304 37.79 14.37 -26.07
CA VAL A 304 38.97 14.29 -26.95
C VAL A 304 39.26 12.88 -27.46
N ALA A 305 38.84 11.84 -26.73
CA ALA A 305 39.06 10.45 -27.13
C ALA A 305 37.92 9.53 -26.69
N MET A 306 37.77 8.41 -27.38
CA MET A 306 36.97 7.26 -26.94
C MET A 306 37.87 6.09 -26.57
N ASN A 307 37.45 5.36 -25.54
CA ASN A 307 38.16 4.20 -25.01
C ASN A 307 37.24 2.97 -25.00
N SER A 308 37.76 1.86 -25.51
CA SER A 308 37.14 0.55 -25.49
C SER A 308 37.33 -0.15 -24.14
N ASP A 309 36.52 -1.16 -23.85
CA ASP A 309 36.70 -2.05 -22.69
C ASP A 309 37.95 -2.94 -22.84
N LEU A 310 38.44 -3.13 -24.06
CA LEU A 310 39.67 -3.86 -24.38
C LEU A 310 40.95 -3.00 -24.24
N GLY A 311 40.82 -1.75 -23.77
CA GLY A 311 41.96 -0.85 -23.55
C GLY A 311 42.41 -0.08 -24.79
N GLU A 312 41.67 -0.17 -25.88
CA GLU A 312 41.93 0.62 -27.10
C GLU A 312 41.52 2.08 -26.89
N LYS A 313 42.37 2.99 -27.35
CA LYS A 313 42.13 4.43 -27.27
C LYS A 313 42.19 5.07 -28.65
N ILE A 314 41.14 5.79 -29.00
CA ILE A 314 41.00 6.43 -30.32
C ILE A 314 40.74 7.92 -30.11
N LEU A 315 41.65 8.73 -30.64
CA LEU A 315 41.52 10.19 -30.62
C LEU A 315 40.49 10.63 -31.65
N PHE A 316 39.61 11.56 -31.25
CA PHE A 316 38.69 12.21 -32.19
C PHE A 316 39.46 13.24 -33.03
N GLU A 317 39.24 13.27 -34.35
CA GLU A 317 39.80 14.32 -35.21
C GLU A 317 39.23 15.71 -34.88
N LYS A 318 37.97 15.75 -34.45
CA LYS A 318 37.27 16.95 -33.97
C LYS A 318 36.71 16.66 -32.59
N THR A 319 37.09 17.48 -31.62
CA THR A 319 36.61 17.33 -30.24
C THR A 319 35.10 17.52 -30.18
N VAL A 320 34.43 16.76 -29.31
CA VAL A 320 32.97 16.86 -29.13
C VAL A 320 32.69 17.74 -27.93
N THR A 321 31.99 18.85 -28.14
CA THR A 321 31.61 19.75 -27.04
C THR A 321 30.30 19.30 -26.39
N CYS A 322 30.34 19.12 -25.07
CA CYS A 322 29.21 18.78 -24.21
C CYS A 322 28.35 20.01 -23.90
N GLN A 323 27.81 20.66 -24.93
CA GLN A 323 26.93 21.82 -24.79
C GLN A 323 25.45 21.45 -24.99
N GLY A 324 24.58 22.07 -24.19
CA GLY A 324 23.14 21.86 -24.24
C GLY A 324 22.68 20.63 -23.46
N GLY A 325 21.50 20.10 -23.81
CA GLY A 325 20.95 18.90 -23.18
C GLY A 325 21.80 17.66 -23.46
N VAL A 326 21.79 16.70 -22.53
CA VAL A 326 22.56 15.45 -22.61
C VAL A 326 22.27 14.69 -23.90
N GLU A 327 21.00 14.67 -24.31
CA GLU A 327 20.57 14.05 -25.56
C GLU A 327 21.21 14.67 -26.82
N ILE A 328 21.56 15.96 -26.79
CA ILE A 328 22.09 16.69 -27.95
C ILE A 328 23.56 16.34 -28.14
N TRP A 329 24.38 16.50 -27.09
CA TRP A 329 25.80 16.22 -27.23
C TRP A 329 26.09 14.71 -27.32
N LEU A 330 25.23 13.82 -26.79
CA LEU A 330 25.33 12.39 -27.04
C LEU A 330 25.09 12.02 -28.51
N ASN A 331 24.20 12.73 -29.21
CA ASN A 331 24.06 12.58 -30.66
C ASN A 331 25.32 13.06 -31.40
N HIS A 332 25.94 14.17 -30.95
CA HIS A 332 27.21 14.62 -31.52
C HIS A 332 28.33 13.61 -31.28
N LEU A 333 28.40 13.02 -30.09
CA LEU A 333 29.34 11.94 -29.76
C LEU A 333 29.11 10.74 -30.67
N LEU A 334 27.86 10.31 -30.87
CA LEU A 334 27.53 9.21 -31.77
C LEU A 334 27.99 9.46 -33.21
N ASN A 335 27.80 10.67 -33.72
CA ASN A 335 28.26 11.03 -35.06
C ASN A 335 29.79 11.09 -35.12
N ALA A 336 30.45 11.65 -34.11
CA ALA A 336 31.90 11.70 -34.03
C ALA A 336 32.54 10.30 -33.97
N VAL A 337 31.95 9.37 -33.22
CA VAL A 337 32.37 7.95 -33.19
C VAL A 337 32.28 7.34 -34.59
N ARG A 338 31.16 7.53 -35.29
CA ARG A 338 30.96 7.01 -36.65
C ARG A 338 31.93 7.61 -37.66
N ASP A 339 32.10 8.93 -37.64
CA ASP A 339 32.99 9.65 -38.54
C ASP A 339 34.44 9.27 -38.31
N THR A 340 34.86 9.13 -37.04
CA THR A 340 36.22 8.72 -36.68
C THR A 340 36.51 7.31 -37.16
N VAL A 341 35.62 6.34 -36.90
CA VAL A 341 35.79 4.97 -37.39
C VAL A 341 35.83 4.93 -38.92
N LYS A 342 34.95 5.69 -39.59
CA LYS A 342 34.94 5.80 -41.06
C LYS A 342 36.27 6.34 -41.60
N ASN A 343 36.83 7.35 -40.95
CA ASN A 343 38.11 7.95 -41.36
C ASN A 343 39.28 7.01 -41.09
N VAL A 344 39.32 6.34 -39.94
CA VAL A 344 40.33 5.30 -39.65
C VAL A 344 40.30 4.20 -40.72
N CYS A 345 39.11 3.67 -41.05
CA CYS A 345 38.97 2.67 -42.12
C CYS A 345 39.41 3.21 -43.48
N ALA A 346 39.10 4.46 -43.82
CA ALA A 346 39.47 5.07 -45.09
C ALA A 346 40.98 5.32 -45.21
N MET A 347 41.62 5.83 -44.14
CA MET A 347 43.07 5.99 -44.06
C MET A 347 43.77 4.65 -44.23
N GLN A 348 43.28 3.60 -43.56
CA GLN A 348 43.82 2.26 -43.70
C GLN A 348 43.68 1.70 -45.12
N ALA A 349 42.52 1.87 -45.75
CA ALA A 349 42.32 1.45 -47.14
C ALA A 349 43.31 2.14 -48.10
N GLN A 350 43.71 3.38 -47.83
CA GLN A 350 44.75 4.06 -48.58
C GLN A 350 46.14 3.48 -48.31
N CYS A 351 46.48 3.25 -47.04
CA CYS A 351 47.76 2.63 -46.65
C CYS A 351 47.94 1.24 -47.27
N PHE A 352 46.88 0.43 -47.37
CA PHE A 352 46.95 -0.89 -48.02
C PHE A 352 47.28 -0.86 -49.51
N ASN A 353 47.04 0.27 -50.19
CA ASN A 353 47.42 0.43 -51.60
C ASN A 353 48.89 0.85 -51.76
N ASP A 354 49.58 1.20 -50.68
CA ASP A 354 51.00 1.54 -50.69
C ASP A 354 51.84 0.26 -50.59
N PRO A 355 52.68 -0.06 -51.61
CA PRO A 355 53.54 -1.25 -51.59
C PRO A 355 54.56 -1.28 -50.44
N GLU A 356 54.86 -0.13 -49.83
CA GLU A 356 55.79 -0.02 -48.70
C GLU A 356 55.12 -0.18 -47.33
N TYR A 357 53.79 -0.32 -47.28
CA TYR A 357 53.07 -0.43 -46.01
C TYR A 357 53.22 -1.82 -45.37
N ASP A 358 53.92 -1.87 -44.23
CA ASP A 358 54.00 -3.08 -43.40
C ASP A 358 52.76 -3.19 -42.49
N PHE A 359 51.76 -3.92 -43.00
CA PHE A 359 50.53 -4.20 -42.26
C PHE A 359 50.77 -4.88 -40.91
N ILE A 360 51.76 -5.76 -40.78
CA ILE A 360 51.98 -6.55 -39.55
C ILE A 360 52.46 -5.63 -38.41
N SER A 361 53.31 -4.66 -38.74
CA SER A 361 53.74 -3.64 -37.77
C SER A 361 52.64 -2.64 -37.41
N GLY A 362 51.80 -2.23 -38.37
CA GLY A 362 50.69 -1.30 -38.15
C GLY A 362 49.46 -1.93 -37.49
N PHE A 363 49.27 -3.24 -37.60
CA PHE A 363 48.11 -3.98 -37.08
C PHE A 363 48.01 -3.92 -35.56
N VAL A 364 49.13 -3.82 -34.83
CA VAL A 364 49.15 -3.72 -33.36
C VAL A 364 48.52 -2.40 -32.85
N HIS A 365 48.52 -1.37 -33.69
CA HIS A 365 47.88 -0.08 -33.41
C HIS A 365 46.46 0.03 -33.99
N PHE A 366 45.89 -1.09 -34.46
CA PHE A 366 44.54 -1.16 -34.99
C PHE A 366 43.50 -0.99 -33.87
N CYS A 367 42.34 -0.44 -34.23
CA CYS A 367 41.19 -0.27 -33.37
C CYS A 367 40.12 -1.30 -33.74
N GLY A 368 39.64 -2.11 -32.79
CA GLY A 368 38.73 -3.23 -33.00
C GLY A 368 39.39 -4.61 -32.92
N GLN A 369 40.47 -4.76 -32.15
CA GLN A 369 41.09 -6.06 -31.82
C GLN A 369 40.27 -6.87 -30.82
#